data_AF-A0A9X0QES6-F1
#
_entry.id   AF-A0A9X0QES6-F1
#
_cell.length_a   1.000
_cell.length_b   1.000
_cell.length_c   1.000
_cell.angle_alpha   90.00
_cell.angle_beta   90.00
_cell.angle_gamma   90.00
#
_symmetry.space_group_name_H-M   'P 1'
#
loop_
_entity.id
_entity.type
_entity.pdbx_description
1 polymer ?
#
loop_
_entity_poly.entity_id
_entity_poly.type
_entity_poly.pdbx_seq_one_letter_code
_entity_poly.pdbx_strand_id
1 'polypeptide(L)'
;MFNPFLREPEPTFSDLYRPISEVELRSLLADWHSLIPEARSALAAEFASRNLAFEAPALEEDAPPDFRELVTIRSYRDLSEAIVARAVIESAGIFCFLRDENLIRLDWQVSNFIGGIRLQVAASDAEAGLALLSQPIPNEFFIPDEQEFSQPRCPRCTSTDITWERKGRKAALASLYLFSLPFPRGSGSWHCSSCDLHWVDENPSGE
;
A
#
# COMPACT_ATOMS: atom_id res chain seq x y z
N MET A 1 -57.99 -47.88 -9.74
CA MET A 1 -57.29 -47.27 -10.89
C MET A 1 -56.62 -46.00 -10.37
N PHE A 2 -55.37 -46.11 -9.92
CA PHE A 2 -54.60 -45.00 -9.35
C PHE A 2 -53.85 -44.35 -10.52
N ASN A 3 -54.07 -43.06 -10.79
CA ASN A 3 -53.50 -42.38 -11.94
C ASN A 3 -52.17 -41.72 -11.51
N PRO A 4 -51.00 -42.27 -11.88
CA PRO A 4 -49.69 -41.82 -11.37
C PRO A 4 -49.22 -40.47 -11.92
N PHE A 5 -50.04 -39.78 -12.72
CA PHE A 5 -49.72 -38.51 -13.37
C PHE A 5 -50.40 -37.28 -12.75
N LEU A 6 -51.22 -37.44 -11.72
CA LEU A 6 -51.67 -36.30 -10.92
C LEU A 6 -50.59 -35.95 -9.91
N ARG A 7 -49.52 -35.28 -10.37
CA ARG A 7 -48.60 -34.58 -9.46
C ARG A 7 -49.40 -33.42 -8.88
N GLU A 8 -49.67 -33.46 -7.58
CA GLU A 8 -50.24 -32.31 -6.88
C GLU A 8 -49.36 -31.09 -7.18
N PRO A 9 -49.96 -29.92 -7.48
CA PRO A 9 -49.16 -28.73 -7.74
C PRO A 9 -48.28 -28.46 -6.52
N GLU A 10 -46.98 -28.28 -6.75
CA GLU A 10 -46.08 -27.96 -5.63
C GLU A 10 -46.53 -26.65 -4.99
N PRO A 11 -46.53 -26.58 -3.65
CA PRO A 11 -47.00 -25.40 -2.94
C PRO A 11 -46.18 -24.18 -3.35
N THR A 12 -46.85 -23.05 -3.58
CA THR A 12 -46.16 -21.79 -3.93
C THR A 12 -45.51 -21.18 -2.68
N PHE A 13 -44.53 -20.29 -2.86
CA PHE A 13 -43.94 -19.57 -1.72
C PHE A 13 -44.98 -18.76 -0.93
N SER A 14 -46.03 -18.27 -1.59
CA SER A 14 -47.16 -17.62 -0.92
C SER A 14 -47.88 -18.57 0.04
N ASP A 15 -48.15 -19.80 -0.42
CA ASP A 15 -48.78 -20.84 0.42
C ASP A 15 -47.89 -21.24 1.60
N LEU A 16 -46.57 -21.21 1.42
CA LEU A 16 -45.60 -21.51 2.47
C LEU A 16 -45.47 -20.39 3.51
N TYR A 17 -45.54 -19.12 3.11
CA TYR A 17 -45.36 -17.98 4.01
C TYR A 17 -46.63 -17.58 4.77
N ARG A 18 -47.81 -17.81 4.18
CA ARG A 18 -49.11 -17.53 4.80
C ARG A 18 -49.33 -18.12 6.20
N PRO A 19 -48.95 -19.38 6.50
CA PRO A 19 -49.10 -19.95 7.85
C PRO A 19 -47.99 -19.55 8.84
N ILE A 20 -46.88 -18.97 8.37
CA ILE A 20 -45.70 -18.67 9.17
C ILE A 20 -45.94 -17.44 10.07
N SER A 21 -45.35 -17.43 11.27
CA SER A 21 -45.46 -16.31 12.22
C SER A 21 -44.67 -15.07 11.77
N GLU A 22 -45.00 -13.88 12.30
CA GLU A 22 -44.24 -12.65 12.00
C GLU A 22 -42.75 -12.78 12.34
N VAL A 23 -42.42 -13.45 13.45
CA VAL A 23 -41.04 -13.64 13.90
C VAL A 23 -40.23 -14.45 12.88
N GLU A 24 -40.80 -15.53 12.38
CA GLU A 24 -40.18 -16.38 11.36
C GLU A 24 -40.10 -15.67 10.00
N LEU A 25 -41.12 -14.90 9.61
CA LEU A 25 -41.08 -14.06 8.41
C LEU A 25 -39.97 -13.01 8.49
N ARG A 26 -39.78 -12.38 9.66
CA ARG A 26 -38.65 -11.47 9.91
C ARG A 26 -37.31 -12.19 9.89
N SER A 27 -37.23 -13.42 10.37
CA SER A 27 -36.01 -14.23 10.27
C SER A 27 -35.61 -14.47 8.80
N LEU A 28 -36.57 -14.67 7.90
CA LEU A 28 -36.30 -14.82 6.47
C LEU A 28 -35.76 -13.54 5.81
N LEU A 29 -36.00 -12.36 6.40
CA LEU A 29 -35.37 -11.11 5.92
C LEU A 29 -33.86 -11.10 6.20
N ALA A 30 -33.39 -11.75 7.27
CA ALA A 30 -31.96 -11.86 7.55
C ALA A 30 -31.22 -12.62 6.43
N ASP A 31 -31.89 -13.62 5.85
CA ASP A 31 -31.36 -14.45 4.76
C ASP A 31 -31.85 -14.01 3.37
N TRP A 32 -32.30 -12.76 3.22
CA TRP A 32 -32.90 -12.21 1.99
C TRP A 32 -32.07 -12.49 0.73
N HIS A 33 -30.75 -12.40 0.84
CA HIS A 33 -29.80 -12.61 -0.27
C HIS A 33 -29.74 -14.06 -0.74
N SER A 34 -30.03 -15.03 0.13
CA SER A 34 -30.08 -16.46 -0.22
C SER A 34 -31.42 -16.86 -0.85
N LEU A 35 -32.44 -16.01 -0.77
CA LEU A 35 -33.74 -16.26 -1.39
C LEU A 35 -33.67 -16.03 -2.91
N ILE A 36 -34.35 -16.90 -3.66
CA ILE A 36 -34.58 -16.71 -5.09
C ILE A 36 -35.59 -15.58 -5.34
N PRO A 37 -35.61 -14.95 -6.54
CA PRO A 37 -36.48 -13.80 -6.82
C PRO A 37 -37.97 -14.03 -6.56
N GLU A 38 -38.48 -15.24 -6.85
CA GLU A 38 -39.87 -15.63 -6.63
C GLU A 38 -40.21 -15.69 -5.13
N ALA A 39 -39.28 -16.19 -4.31
CA ALA A 39 -39.42 -16.22 -2.86
C ALA A 39 -39.38 -14.81 -2.25
N ARG A 40 -38.48 -13.94 -2.74
CA ARG A 40 -38.40 -12.53 -2.32
C ARG A 40 -39.71 -11.78 -2.59
N SER A 41 -40.28 -11.94 -3.79
CA SER A 41 -41.53 -11.27 -4.17
C SER A 41 -42.74 -11.77 -3.36
N ALA A 42 -42.82 -13.09 -3.10
CA ALA A 42 -43.85 -13.66 -2.23
C ALA A 42 -43.71 -13.20 -0.77
N LEU A 43 -42.49 -13.10 -0.25
CA LEU A 43 -42.23 -12.60 1.10
C LEU A 43 -42.64 -11.13 1.24
N ALA A 44 -42.26 -10.27 0.28
CA ALA A 44 -42.67 -8.88 0.26
C ALA A 44 -44.20 -8.72 0.17
N ALA A 45 -44.86 -9.56 -0.62
CA ALA A 45 -46.32 -9.58 -0.72
C ALA A 45 -47.00 -9.98 0.60
N GLU A 46 -46.43 -10.92 1.36
CA GLU A 46 -46.93 -11.32 2.68
C GLU A 46 -46.72 -10.23 3.74
N PHE A 47 -45.59 -9.52 3.73
CA PHE A 47 -45.41 -8.36 4.61
C PHE A 47 -46.43 -7.26 4.29
N ALA A 48 -46.67 -7.00 3.00
CA ALA A 48 -47.66 -6.02 2.56
C ALA A 48 -49.10 -6.44 2.94
N SER A 49 -49.46 -7.71 2.76
CA SER A 49 -50.80 -8.23 3.10
C SER A 49 -51.10 -8.14 4.59
N ARG A 50 -50.06 -8.27 5.44
CA ARG A 50 -50.15 -8.18 6.91
C ARG A 50 -49.92 -6.77 7.46
N ASN A 51 -49.71 -5.78 6.59
CA ASN A 51 -49.38 -4.40 6.97
C ASN A 51 -48.16 -4.31 7.92
N LEU A 52 -47.17 -5.19 7.69
CA LEU A 52 -45.91 -5.23 8.43
C LEU A 52 -44.88 -4.30 7.77
N ALA A 53 -44.02 -3.70 8.58
CA ALA A 53 -42.89 -2.92 8.07
C ALA A 53 -41.91 -3.85 7.35
N PHE A 54 -41.78 -3.67 6.03
CA PHE A 54 -40.80 -4.35 5.20
C PHE A 54 -39.74 -3.34 4.77
N GLU A 55 -38.52 -3.54 5.27
CA GLU A 55 -37.34 -2.83 4.80
C GLU A 55 -36.45 -3.87 4.15
N ALA A 56 -36.45 -3.90 2.81
CA ALA A 56 -35.53 -4.76 2.08
C ALA A 56 -34.10 -4.35 2.46
N PRO A 57 -33.21 -5.28 2.84
CA PRO A 57 -31.83 -4.93 3.07
C PRO A 57 -31.27 -4.34 1.77
N ALA A 58 -30.70 -3.14 1.86
CA ALA A 58 -30.07 -2.48 0.73
C ALA A 58 -29.02 -3.42 0.13
N LEU A 59 -28.98 -3.53 -1.20
CA LEU A 59 -27.89 -4.24 -1.86
C LEU A 59 -26.60 -3.52 -1.46
N GLU A 60 -25.55 -4.26 -1.07
CA GLU A 60 -24.23 -3.66 -0.83
C GLU A 60 -23.72 -2.88 -2.06
N GLU A 61 -24.25 -3.21 -3.25
CA GLU A 61 -24.02 -2.51 -4.53
C GLU A 61 -24.69 -1.13 -4.64
N ASP A 62 -25.70 -0.83 -3.82
CA ASP A 62 -26.37 0.48 -3.78
C ASP A 62 -25.72 1.46 -2.78
N ALA A 63 -24.75 0.99 -1.99
CA ALA A 63 -23.94 1.88 -1.18
C ALA A 63 -23.03 2.71 -2.11
N PRO A 64 -23.08 4.05 -2.05
CA PRO A 64 -22.19 4.87 -2.85
C PRO A 64 -20.74 4.47 -2.53
N PRO A 65 -19.88 4.27 -3.54
CA PRO A 65 -18.50 3.91 -3.30
C PRO A 65 -17.86 4.94 -2.35
N ASP A 66 -17.16 4.43 -1.32
CA ASP A 66 -16.38 5.24 -0.39
C ASP A 66 -15.21 5.89 -1.15
N PHE A 67 -15.48 7.04 -1.78
CA PHE A 67 -14.48 7.82 -2.49
C PHE A 67 -13.57 8.51 -1.48
N ARG A 68 -12.45 7.87 -1.15
CA ARG A 68 -11.41 8.48 -0.32
C ARG A 68 -10.59 9.44 -1.16
N GLU A 69 -10.61 10.71 -0.77
CA GLU A 69 -9.71 11.71 -1.36
C GLU A 69 -8.27 11.39 -0.95
N LEU A 70 -7.41 11.16 -1.94
CA LEU A 70 -6.00 10.85 -1.73
C LEU A 70 -5.14 12.10 -1.90
N VAL A 71 -4.33 12.40 -0.89
CA VAL A 71 -3.43 13.55 -0.88
C VAL A 71 -1.98 13.09 -0.81
N THR A 72 -1.09 13.81 -1.51
CA THR A 72 0.35 13.54 -1.47
C THR A 72 0.97 14.18 -0.23
N ILE A 73 1.60 13.37 0.61
CA ILE A 73 2.28 13.82 1.84
C ILE A 73 3.79 14.04 1.64
N ARG A 74 4.42 13.27 0.73
CA ARG A 74 5.84 13.44 0.40
C ARG A 74 6.16 12.93 -1.00
N SER A 75 7.21 13.49 -1.60
CA SER A 75 7.80 13.01 -2.85
C SER A 75 9.22 12.54 -2.63
N TYR A 76 9.58 11.41 -3.26
CA TYR A 76 10.91 10.80 -3.18
C TYR A 76 11.57 10.73 -4.55
N ARG A 77 12.88 10.93 -4.62
CA ARG A 77 13.63 10.79 -5.87
C ARG A 77 14.01 9.35 -6.16
N ASP A 78 14.26 8.60 -5.09
CA ASP A 78 14.68 7.20 -5.16
C ASP A 78 13.56 6.25 -4.72
N LEU A 79 13.47 5.11 -5.41
CA LEU A 79 12.45 4.09 -5.14
C LEU A 79 12.67 3.39 -3.82
N SER A 80 13.91 3.16 -3.40
CA SER A 80 14.18 2.48 -2.13
C SER A 80 13.73 3.32 -0.94
N GLU A 81 14.02 4.62 -0.95
CA GLU A 81 13.54 5.56 0.07
C GLU A 81 12.00 5.60 0.14
N ALA A 82 11.34 5.63 -1.02
CA ALA A 82 9.88 5.64 -1.11
C ALA A 82 9.25 4.37 -0.53
N ILE A 83 9.84 3.21 -0.80
CA ILE A 83 9.38 1.91 -0.27
C ILE A 83 9.54 1.86 1.26
N VAL A 84 10.68 2.33 1.80
CA VAL A 84 10.89 2.39 3.25
C VAL A 84 9.85 3.29 3.91
N ALA A 85 9.61 4.48 3.35
CA ALA A 85 8.59 5.39 3.84
C ALA A 85 7.18 4.79 3.82
N ARG A 86 6.83 4.05 2.74
CA ARG A 86 5.57 3.32 2.66
C ARG A 86 5.44 2.30 3.79
N ALA A 87 6.47 1.50 4.02
CA ALA A 87 6.48 0.48 5.07
C ALA A 87 6.31 1.10 6.47
N VAL A 88 6.90 2.27 6.73
CA VAL A 88 6.71 2.99 8.00
C VAL A 88 5.24 3.36 8.21
N ILE A 89 4.59 3.93 7.19
CA ILE A 89 3.18 4.35 7.29
C ILE A 89 2.24 3.15 7.39
N GLU A 90 2.46 2.12 6.58
CA GLU A 90 1.68 0.86 6.62
C GLU A 90 1.80 0.18 7.99
N SER A 91 2.98 0.24 8.63
CA SER A 91 3.19 -0.36 9.96
C SER A 91 2.35 0.31 11.05
N ALA A 92 1.95 1.57 10.86
CA ALA A 92 1.05 2.30 11.74
C ALA A 92 -0.44 2.07 11.43
N GLY A 93 -0.76 1.18 10.49
CA GLY A 93 -2.14 0.86 10.09
C GLY A 93 -2.77 1.89 9.14
N ILE A 94 -1.99 2.81 8.58
CA ILE A 94 -2.47 3.81 7.63
C ILE A 94 -2.31 3.27 6.20
N PHE A 95 -3.39 3.27 5.44
CA PHE A 95 -3.35 2.90 4.03
C PHE A 95 -2.65 3.98 3.20
N CYS A 96 -1.65 3.59 2.43
CA CYS A 96 -0.92 4.51 1.57
C CYS A 96 -0.58 3.89 0.21
N PHE A 97 -0.29 4.74 -0.77
CA PHE A 97 0.02 4.34 -2.14
C PHE A 97 1.20 5.13 -2.69
N LEU A 98 2.08 4.47 -3.43
CA LEU A 98 3.16 5.12 -4.18
C LEU A 98 2.71 5.36 -5.62
N ARG A 99 2.37 6.61 -5.91
CA ARG A 99 2.05 7.03 -7.28
C ARG A 99 3.33 7.15 -8.10
N ASP A 100 3.23 6.69 -9.34
CA ASP A 100 4.31 6.72 -10.35
C ASP A 100 5.47 5.73 -10.09
N GLU A 101 5.31 4.73 -9.20
CA GLU A 101 6.35 3.73 -8.87
C GLU A 101 6.85 2.94 -10.11
N ASN A 102 5.98 2.69 -11.08
CA ASN A 102 6.29 1.92 -12.28
C ASN A 102 6.92 2.77 -13.39
N LEU A 103 6.78 4.10 -13.33
CA LEU A 103 7.33 5.00 -14.34
C LEU A 103 8.86 5.11 -14.22
N ILE A 104 9.38 5.08 -13.00
CA ILE A 104 10.82 5.24 -12.72
C ILE A 104 11.60 3.94 -12.96
N ARG A 105 10.93 2.79 -12.98
CA ARG A 105 11.54 1.51 -13.40
C ARG A 105 11.97 1.52 -14.87
N LEU A 106 11.35 2.34 -15.72
CA LEU A 106 11.63 2.40 -17.14
C LEU A 106 12.76 3.37 -17.48
N ASP A 107 12.91 4.48 -16.74
CA ASP A 107 14.00 5.42 -16.94
C ASP A 107 14.26 6.29 -15.69
N TRP A 108 15.42 6.08 -15.03
CA TRP A 108 15.84 6.86 -13.87
C TRP A 108 16.00 8.36 -14.18
N GLN A 109 16.25 8.73 -15.44
CA GLN A 109 16.41 10.13 -15.87
C GLN A 109 15.09 10.91 -15.82
N VAL A 110 13.95 10.22 -15.90
CA VAL A 110 12.62 10.82 -15.93
C VAL A 110 12.12 11.19 -14.52
N SER A 111 12.67 10.57 -13.46
CA SER A 111 12.28 10.80 -12.05
C SER A 111 12.34 12.29 -11.66
N ASN A 112 13.36 13.01 -12.12
CA ASN A 112 13.54 14.43 -11.81
C ASN A 112 12.56 15.35 -12.53
N PHE A 113 12.02 14.95 -13.69
CA PHE A 113 11.13 15.79 -14.50
C PHE A 113 9.68 15.76 -14.00
N ILE A 114 9.28 14.68 -13.31
CA ILE A 114 7.89 14.43 -12.88
C ILE A 114 7.66 14.79 -11.41
N GLY A 115 8.69 15.22 -10.68
CA GLY A 115 8.58 15.58 -9.27
C GLY A 115 8.70 14.39 -8.31
N GLY A 116 9.28 13.28 -8.78
CA GLY A 116 9.56 12.08 -7.99
C GLY A 116 8.34 11.18 -7.72
N ILE A 117 8.58 10.11 -6.98
CA ILE A 117 7.58 9.13 -6.53
C ILE A 117 6.76 9.78 -5.43
N ARG A 118 5.45 9.90 -5.64
CA ARG A 118 4.55 10.57 -4.70
C ARG A 118 3.90 9.56 -3.76
N LEU A 119 4.16 9.68 -2.47
CA LEU A 119 3.48 8.90 -1.45
C LEU A 119 2.16 9.58 -1.08
N GLN A 120 1.06 8.86 -1.27
CA GLN A 120 -0.30 9.34 -1.07
C GLN A 120 -1.01 8.57 0.03
N VAL A 121 -1.81 9.28 0.84
CA VAL A 121 -2.66 8.72 1.90
C VAL A 121 -4.05 9.33 1.81
N ALA A 122 -5.03 8.75 2.51
CA ALA A 122 -6.33 9.39 2.67
C ALA A 122 -6.17 10.78 3.31
N ALA A 123 -6.98 11.75 2.90
CA ALA A 123 -6.94 13.11 3.42
C ALA A 123 -7.10 13.16 4.95
N SER A 124 -7.87 12.24 5.54
CA SER A 124 -8.02 12.08 6.99
C SER A 124 -6.71 11.73 7.71
N ASP A 125 -5.81 11.03 7.04
CA ASP A 125 -4.61 10.43 7.63
C ASP A 125 -3.34 11.22 7.26
N ALA A 126 -3.48 12.33 6.54
CA ALA A 126 -2.38 13.13 6.02
C ALA A 126 -1.46 13.66 7.13
N GLU A 127 -2.04 14.20 8.20
CA GLU A 127 -1.30 14.75 9.33
C GLU A 127 -0.59 13.65 10.13
N ALA A 128 -1.27 12.52 10.36
CA ALA A 128 -0.69 11.36 11.02
C ALA A 128 0.48 10.76 10.22
N GLY A 129 0.31 10.60 8.90
CA GLY A 129 1.35 10.12 8.01
C GLY A 129 2.58 11.04 7.99
N LEU A 130 2.38 12.37 7.95
CA LEU A 130 3.47 13.34 8.05
C LEU A 130 4.20 13.29 9.39
N ALA A 131 3.47 13.13 10.49
CA ALA A 131 4.06 12.99 11.82
C ALA A 131 4.94 11.74 11.92
N LEU A 132 4.54 10.61 11.33
CA LEU A 132 5.34 9.39 11.29
C LEU A 132 6.62 9.58 10.46
N LEU A 133 6.55 10.20 9.29
CA LEU A 133 7.69 10.42 8.40
C LEU A 133 8.70 11.46 8.91
N SER A 134 8.33 12.25 9.92
CA SER A 134 9.20 13.24 10.55
C SER A 134 9.87 12.73 11.83
N GLN A 135 9.59 11.50 12.24
CA GLN A 135 10.26 10.89 13.39
C GLN A 135 11.76 10.73 13.10
N PRO A 136 12.63 11.06 14.07
CA PRO A 136 14.05 10.87 13.91
C PRO A 136 14.38 9.38 13.80
N ILE A 137 15.24 9.04 12.86
CA ILE A 137 15.78 7.68 12.72
C ILE A 137 16.57 7.38 14.01
N PRO A 138 16.27 6.29 14.73
CA PRO A 138 17.04 5.88 15.90
C PRO A 138 18.52 5.75 15.54
N ASN A 139 19.40 6.30 16.37
CA ASN A 139 20.85 6.19 16.17
C ASN A 139 21.37 4.76 16.42
N GLU A 140 20.61 3.94 17.13
CA GLU A 140 20.98 2.60 17.57
C GLU A 140 19.79 1.65 17.38
N PHE A 141 20.06 0.49 16.77
CA PHE A 141 19.10 -0.60 16.66
C PHE A 141 19.70 -1.82 17.36
N PHE A 142 19.02 -2.33 18.39
CA PHE A 142 19.47 -3.51 19.12
C PHE A 142 18.94 -4.77 18.42
N ILE A 143 19.80 -5.46 17.68
CA ILE A 143 19.51 -6.79 17.13
C ILE A 143 20.18 -7.79 18.07
N PRO A 144 19.43 -8.66 18.76
CA PRO A 144 20.05 -9.69 19.59
C PRO A 144 20.83 -10.65 18.69
N ASP A 145 22.12 -10.82 19.00
CA ASP A 145 23.08 -11.80 18.44
C ASP A 145 23.94 -11.38 17.22
N GLU A 146 24.07 -10.08 16.93
CA GLU A 146 25.00 -9.59 15.90
C GLU A 146 25.93 -8.49 16.44
N GLN A 147 27.17 -8.45 15.95
CA GLN A 147 28.19 -7.47 16.36
C GLN A 147 27.65 -6.05 16.22
N GLU A 148 27.86 -5.23 17.25
CA GLU A 148 27.46 -3.84 17.32
C GLU A 148 27.96 -3.07 16.08
N PHE A 149 27.08 -2.88 15.10
CA PHE A 149 27.42 -2.23 13.84
C PHE A 149 27.41 -0.71 14.04
N SER A 150 28.58 -0.09 14.19
CA SER A 150 28.72 1.36 14.28
C SER A 150 28.69 2.00 12.90
N GLN A 151 27.62 2.74 12.59
CA GLN A 151 27.53 3.46 11.32
C GLN A 151 28.58 4.61 11.27
N PRO A 152 29.41 4.69 10.21
CA PRO A 152 30.41 5.74 10.09
C PRO A 152 29.74 7.12 9.99
N ARG A 153 30.33 8.12 10.67
CA ARG A 153 29.82 9.49 10.73
C ARG A 153 30.82 10.45 10.11
N CYS A 154 30.33 11.54 9.54
CA CYS A 154 31.21 12.60 9.04
C CYS A 154 32.07 13.17 10.19
N PRO A 155 33.40 13.27 10.05
CA PRO A 155 34.29 13.78 11.10
C PRO A 155 34.09 15.28 11.40
N ARG A 156 33.39 16.02 10.52
CA ARG A 156 33.18 17.47 10.66
C ARG A 156 31.81 17.85 11.20
N CYS A 157 30.74 17.26 10.68
CA CYS A 157 29.37 17.62 11.06
C CYS A 157 28.61 16.50 11.77
N THR A 158 29.23 15.32 11.94
CA THR A 158 28.63 14.15 12.60
C THR A 158 27.35 13.64 11.92
N SER A 159 27.06 14.12 10.70
CA SER A 159 25.96 13.62 9.87
C SER A 159 26.22 12.18 9.44
N THR A 160 25.14 11.43 9.37
CA THR A 160 25.07 10.06 8.87
C THR A 160 24.89 10.01 7.34
N ASP A 161 24.59 11.15 6.72
CA ASP A 161 24.40 11.29 5.28
C ASP A 161 25.76 11.38 4.57
N ILE A 162 26.41 10.22 4.44
CA ILE A 162 27.73 10.05 3.83
C ILE A 162 27.67 9.00 2.72
N THR A 163 28.32 9.30 1.60
CA THR A 163 28.32 8.49 0.38
C THR A 163 29.76 8.16 -0.01
N TRP A 164 30.02 6.90 -0.40
CA TRP A 164 31.32 6.51 -0.93
C TRP A 164 31.37 6.69 -2.45
N GLU A 165 32.25 7.56 -2.93
CA GLU A 165 32.43 7.82 -4.36
C GLU A 165 33.77 7.30 -4.86
N ARG A 166 33.78 6.64 -6.02
CA ARG A 166 35.01 6.37 -6.78
C ARG A 166 35.11 7.34 -7.95
N LYS A 167 36.00 8.33 -7.84
CA LYS A 167 36.35 9.20 -8.97
C LYS A 167 37.07 8.37 -10.03
N GLY A 168 36.80 8.65 -11.31
CA GLY A 168 37.53 8.06 -12.43
C GLY A 168 36.91 6.82 -13.10
N ARG A 169 35.75 6.31 -12.69
CA ARG A 169 35.09 5.20 -13.42
C ARG A 169 34.77 5.56 -14.88
N LYS A 170 34.22 6.76 -15.10
CA LYS A 170 33.95 7.26 -16.47
C LYS A 170 35.23 7.54 -17.25
N ALA A 171 36.26 8.09 -16.60
CA ALA A 171 37.55 8.38 -17.22
C ALA A 171 38.30 7.08 -17.61
N ALA A 172 38.28 6.06 -16.75
CA ALA A 172 38.87 4.75 -17.02
C ALA A 172 38.12 3.99 -18.13
N LEU A 173 36.79 4.11 -18.20
CA LEU A 173 36.01 3.55 -19.32
C LEU A 173 36.28 4.30 -20.63
N ALA A 174 36.35 5.63 -20.60
CA ALA A 174 36.68 6.44 -21.76
C ALA A 174 38.10 6.17 -22.26
N SER A 175 39.09 6.00 -21.37
CA SER A 175 40.47 5.67 -21.76
C SER A 175 40.57 4.27 -22.36
N LEU A 176 39.82 3.30 -21.83
CA LEU A 176 39.75 1.96 -22.38
C LEU A 176 39.05 1.95 -23.75
N TYR A 177 38.03 2.78 -23.95
CA TYR A 177 37.32 2.87 -25.22
C TYR A 177 38.11 3.64 -26.31
N LEU A 178 38.70 4.78 -25.96
CA LEU A 178 39.37 5.66 -26.93
C LEU A 178 40.82 5.26 -27.21
N PHE A 179 41.52 4.76 -26.20
CA PHE A 179 42.97 4.53 -26.26
C PHE A 179 43.34 3.07 -26.02
N SER A 180 42.39 2.19 -25.69
CA SER A 180 42.63 0.78 -25.33
C SER A 180 43.68 0.59 -24.23
N LEU A 181 43.89 1.63 -23.40
CA LEU A 181 44.88 1.64 -22.33
C LEU A 181 44.19 1.40 -20.97
N PRO A 182 44.67 0.44 -20.17
CA PRO A 182 44.20 0.23 -18.80
C PRO A 182 44.75 1.36 -17.91
N PHE A 183 43.99 2.44 -17.75
CA PHE A 183 44.33 3.55 -16.86
C PHE A 183 44.09 3.15 -15.39
N PRO A 184 44.91 3.60 -14.42
CA PRO A 184 44.73 3.24 -13.02
C PRO A 184 43.35 3.66 -12.50
N ARG A 185 42.75 2.79 -11.68
CA ARG A 185 41.48 3.05 -11.00
C ARG A 185 41.68 4.23 -10.05
N GLY A 186 40.81 5.24 -10.14
CA GLY A 186 40.90 6.40 -9.24
C GLY A 186 40.66 6.01 -7.78
N SER A 187 41.22 6.81 -6.86
CA SER A 187 41.04 6.62 -5.43
C SER A 187 39.57 6.82 -5.03
N GLY A 188 39.10 5.97 -4.11
CA GLY A 188 37.79 6.17 -3.48
C GLY A 188 37.89 7.25 -2.39
N SER A 189 36.85 8.05 -2.27
CA SER A 189 36.72 9.06 -1.22
C SER A 189 35.28 9.07 -0.71
N TRP A 190 35.10 9.23 0.59
CA TRP A 190 33.82 9.58 1.17
C TRP A 190 33.44 11.01 0.79
N HIS A 191 32.14 11.26 0.68
CA HIS A 191 31.51 12.55 0.48
C HIS A 191 30.36 12.68 1.48
N CYS A 192 30.26 13.81 2.19
CA CYS A 192 29.12 14.08 3.06
C CYS A 192 28.14 15.05 2.38
N SER A 193 26.89 14.62 2.20
CA SER A 193 25.86 15.44 1.55
C SER A 193 25.44 16.64 2.39
N SER A 194 25.63 16.60 3.72
CA SER A 194 25.22 17.68 4.63
C SER A 194 26.24 18.82 4.78
N CYS A 195 27.54 18.55 4.64
CA CYS A 195 28.60 19.57 4.82
C CYS A 195 29.62 19.65 3.67
N ASP A 196 29.42 18.85 2.62
CA ASP A 196 30.22 18.79 1.40
C ASP A 196 31.70 18.44 1.63
N LEU A 197 32.02 17.82 2.77
CA LEU A 197 33.37 17.35 3.06
C LEU A 197 33.66 16.06 2.27
N HIS A 198 34.83 16.04 1.63
CA HIS A 198 35.42 14.83 1.08
C HIS A 198 36.61 14.37 1.93
N TRP A 199 36.68 13.08 2.26
CA TRP A 199 37.83 12.50 2.95
C TRP A 199 38.11 11.07 2.45
N VAL A 200 39.30 10.57 2.73
CA VAL A 200 39.72 9.21 2.41
C VAL A 200 40.07 8.55 3.74
N ASP A 201 39.51 7.38 4.01
CA ASP A 201 39.96 6.60 5.17
C ASP A 201 41.35 6.04 4.87
N GLU A 202 42.33 6.35 5.70
CA GLU A 202 43.72 5.92 5.51
C GLU A 202 43.93 4.41 5.72
N ASN A 203 42.88 3.64 6.02
CA ASN A 203 42.97 2.19 6.20
C ASN A 203 41.73 1.46 5.62
N PRO A 204 41.72 1.10 4.32
CA PRO A 204 40.59 0.40 3.69
C PRO A 204 40.51 -1.10 4.04
N SER A 205 41.44 -1.62 4.85
CA SER A 205 41.49 -3.01 5.32
C SER A 205 41.41 -3.05 6.84
N GLY A 206 40.18 -3.15 7.36
CA GLY A 206 39.99 -4.01 8.53
C GLY A 206 40.24 -5.44 8.07
N GLU A 207 41.19 -6.13 8.72
CA GLU A 207 41.36 -7.58 8.60
C GLU A 207 40.08 -8.34 8.97
#